data_AF-N0AR73-F1
#
_entry.id   AF-N0AR73-F1
#
_cell.length_a   1.000
_cell.length_b   1.000
_cell.length_c   1.000
_cell.angle_alpha   90.00
_cell.angle_beta   90.00
_cell.angle_gamma   90.00
#
_symmetry.space_group_name_H-M   'P 1'
#
loop_
_entity.id
_entity.type
_entity.pdbx_description
1 polymer ?
#
loop_
_entity_poly.entity_id
_entity_poly.type
_entity_poly.pdbx_seq_one_letter_code
_entity_poly.pdbx_strand_id
1 'polypeptide(L)'
;MLMIGSLFAGHEESPGETNEKDGRLYKEYFGSASEFQKGEKKNVEGKKILVEHKGFLKDTLKEMKLRSTILYNIREEESEKLYAI
;
A
#
# COMPACT_ATOMS: atom_id res chain seq x y z
N MET A 1 16.20 -3.82 -3.89
CA MET A 1 15.24 -3.48 -2.82
C MET A 1 14.30 -2.41 -3.36
N LEU A 2 12.99 -2.53 -3.14
CA LEU A 2 11.97 -1.56 -3.57
C LEU A 2 11.32 -0.97 -2.33
N MET A 3 11.11 0.35 -2.30
CA MET A 3 10.41 1.05 -1.22
C MET A 3 9.09 1.59 -1.76
N ILE A 4 7.98 1.28 -1.10
CA ILE A 4 6.65 1.75 -1.48
C ILE A 4 5.90 2.24 -0.24
N GLY A 5 5.55 3.54 -0.22
CA GLY A 5 4.84 4.16 0.90
C GLY A 5 3.33 4.11 0.72
N SER A 6 2.83 4.69 -0.37
CA SER A 6 1.39 4.89 -0.59
C SER A 6 0.57 3.59 -0.63
N LEU A 7 1.15 2.49 -1.13
CA LEU A 7 0.45 1.20 -1.16
C LEU A 7 0.08 0.72 0.24
N PHE A 8 0.99 0.92 1.20
CA PHE A 8 0.85 0.40 2.56
C PHE A 8 0.29 1.40 3.57
N ALA A 9 0.22 2.69 3.24
CA ALA A 9 -0.18 3.78 4.15
C ALA A 9 -1.51 3.60 4.91
N GLY A 10 -2.48 2.87 4.34
CA GLY A 10 -3.81 2.71 4.93
C GLY A 10 -3.96 1.56 5.93
N HIS A 11 -2.90 0.84 6.26
CA HIS A 11 -2.99 -0.33 7.14
C HIS A 11 -2.85 0.01 8.62
N GLU A 12 -3.32 -0.88 9.49
CA GLU A 12 -3.26 -0.74 10.95
C GLU A 12 -1.86 -0.44 11.47
N GLU A 13 -0.84 -1.09 10.91
CA GLU A 13 0.56 -0.95 11.29
C GLU A 13 1.22 0.33 10.76
N SER A 14 0.55 1.05 9.85
CA SER A 14 1.07 2.32 9.35
C SER A 14 0.97 3.42 10.41
N PRO A 15 1.89 4.41 10.41
CA PRO A 15 1.75 5.60 11.24
C PRO A 15 0.57 6.47 10.76
N GLY A 16 0.15 7.42 11.60
CA GLY A 16 -0.97 8.32 11.31
C GLY A 16 -2.25 7.93 12.04
N GLU A 17 -3.10 8.91 12.34
CA GLU A 17 -4.34 8.68 13.06
C GLU A 17 -5.40 8.03 12.18
N THR A 18 -6.24 7.18 12.78
CA THR A 18 -7.42 6.61 12.12
C THR A 18 -8.65 7.41 12.55
N ASN A 19 -9.39 7.89 11.56
CA ASN A 19 -10.55 8.74 11.72
C ASN A 19 -11.76 8.10 11.03
N GLU A 20 -12.93 8.16 11.67
CA GLU A 20 -14.19 7.76 11.06
C GLU A 20 -14.85 8.96 10.38
N LYS A 21 -15.26 8.78 9.13
CA LYS A 21 -16.03 9.77 8.37
C LYS A 21 -17.11 9.06 7.57
N ASP A 22 -18.35 9.50 7.73
CA ASP A 22 -19.52 8.94 7.03
C ASP A 22 -19.65 7.41 7.18
N GLY A 23 -19.33 6.89 8.37
CA GLY A 23 -19.34 5.45 8.68
C GLY A 23 -18.21 4.64 8.05
N ARG A 24 -17.20 5.29 7.46
CA ARG A 24 -16.00 4.65 6.88
C ARG A 24 -14.76 5.08 7.64
N LEU A 25 -13.85 4.13 7.85
CA LEU A 25 -12.56 4.39 8.49
C LEU A 25 -11.53 4.86 7.45
N TYR A 26 -10.81 5.91 7.81
CA TYR A 26 -9.72 6.49 7.03
C TYR A 26 -8.49 6.62 7.91
N LYS A 27 -7.31 6.52 7.30
CA LYS A 27 -6.04 6.73 7.96
C LYS A 27 -5.30 7.91 7.36
N GLU A 28 -4.62 8.68 8.20
CA GLU A 28 -3.77 9.77 7.72
C GLU A 28 -2.53 9.25 7.01
N TYR A 29 -2.20 9.88 5.88
CA TYR A 29 -0.96 9.64 5.17
C TYR A 29 -0.35 10.97 4.73
N PHE A 30 0.94 11.15 4.98
CA PHE A 30 1.69 12.33 4.55
C PHE A 30 3.11 11.95 4.17
N GLY A 31 3.65 12.68 3.18
CA GLY A 31 5.02 12.48 2.73
C GLY A 31 6.05 12.91 3.78
N SER A 32 7.26 12.38 3.69
CA SER A 32 8.39 12.74 4.57
C SER A 32 8.77 14.22 4.48
N ALA A 33 8.52 14.87 3.35
CA ALA A 33 8.73 16.30 3.14
C ALA A 33 7.52 17.18 3.56
N SER A 34 6.57 16.62 4.30
CA SER A 34 5.40 17.38 4.80
C SER A 34 5.73 18.15 6.08
N GLU A 35 4.96 19.21 6.36
CA GLU A 35 5.07 19.96 7.62
C GLU A 35 4.80 19.08 8.86
N PHE A 36 3.96 18.05 8.69
CA PHE A 36 3.59 17.10 9.75
C PHE A 36 4.75 16.22 10.20
N GLN A 37 5.72 15.98 9.31
CA GLN A 37 6.93 15.23 9.64
C GLN A 37 8.11 16.14 9.94
N LYS A 38 8.30 17.23 9.19
CA LYS A 38 9.45 18.14 9.34
C LYS A 38 9.31 19.08 10.54
N GLY A 39 8.08 19.37 11.00
CA GLY A 39 7.83 20.35 12.07
C GLY A 39 8.01 21.82 11.65
N GLU A 40 8.38 22.08 10.39
CA GLU A 40 8.62 23.42 9.83
C GLU A 40 7.79 23.65 8.58
N LYS A 41 7.30 24.89 8.40
CA LYS A 41 6.47 25.28 7.25
C LYS A 41 7.25 25.74 6.01
N LYS A 42 8.59 25.68 6.07
CA LYS A 42 9.46 26.11 4.96
C LYS A 42 9.74 24.96 3.99
N ASN A 43 9.54 25.22 2.70
CA ASN A 43 9.77 24.26 1.61
C ASN A 43 9.05 22.92 1.87
N VAL A 44 7.74 23.02 2.11
CA VAL A 44 6.86 21.88 2.32
C VAL A 44 6.34 21.41 0.98
N GLU A 45 6.69 20.18 0.60
CA GLU A 45 6.28 19.56 -0.67
C GLU A 45 5.30 18.39 -0.44
N GLY A 46 5.16 17.93 0.81
CA GLY A 46 4.24 16.86 1.19
C GLY A 46 2.91 17.41 1.70
N LYS A 47 1.79 16.86 1.19
CA LYS A 47 0.44 17.12 1.71
C LYS A 47 0.01 15.97 2.64
N LYS A 48 -0.81 16.28 3.63
CA LYS A 48 -1.57 15.28 4.40
C LYS A 48 -2.84 14.93 3.64
N ILE A 49 -3.08 13.63 3.46
CA ILE A 49 -4.28 13.08 2.84
C ILE A 49 -4.88 12.01 3.74
N LEU A 50 -6.18 11.77 3.56
CA LEU A 50 -6.88 10.63 4.15
C LEU A 50 -6.94 9.51 3.12
N VAL A 51 -6.46 8.34 3.48
CA VAL A 51 -6.57 7.11 2.69
C VAL A 51 -7.56 6.17 3.39
N GLU A 52 -8.31 5.38 2.62
CA GLU A 52 -9.23 4.39 3.21
C GLU A 52 -8.46 3.39 4.07
N HIS A 53 -9.02 3.02 5.23
CA HIS A 53 -8.42 2.02 6.11
C HIS A 53 -8.50 0.64 5.47
N LYS A 54 -7.37 -0.08 5.44
CA LYS A 54 -7.19 -1.33 4.70
C LYS A 54 -7.12 -2.58 5.59
N GLY A 55 -7.33 -2.46 6.89
CA GLY A 55 -7.09 -3.54 7.84
C GLY A 55 -5.61 -3.81 8.09
N PHE A 56 -5.26 -5.05 8.42
CA PHE A 56 -3.89 -5.44 8.74
C PHE A 56 -3.03 -5.63 7.48
N LEU A 57 -1.79 -5.14 7.52
CA LEU A 57 -0.82 -5.26 6.42
C LEU A 57 -0.56 -6.72 6.02
N LYS A 58 -0.57 -7.62 7.00
CA LYS A 58 -0.38 -9.06 6.78
C LYS A 58 -1.38 -9.64 5.77
N ASP A 59 -2.62 -9.17 5.78
CA ASP A 59 -3.66 -9.69 4.90
C ASP A 59 -3.42 -9.28 3.45
N THR A 60 -3.07 -8.00 3.23
CA THR A 60 -2.64 -7.49 1.92
C THR A 60 -1.41 -8.25 1.40
N LEU A 61 -0.40 -8.46 2.24
CA LEU A 61 0.80 -9.20 1.83
C LEU A 61 0.49 -10.67 1.48
N LYS A 62 -0.41 -11.31 2.23
CA LYS A 62 -0.86 -12.68 1.94
C LYS A 62 -1.58 -12.74 0.60
N GLU A 63 -2.45 -11.77 0.31
CA GLU A 63 -3.16 -11.67 -0.96
C GLU A 63 -2.18 -11.45 -2.14
N MET A 64 -1.23 -10.51 -1.99
CA MET A 64 -0.21 -10.24 -3.01
C MET A 64 0.62 -11.49 -3.33
N LYS A 65 1.02 -12.24 -2.29
CA LYS A 65 1.76 -13.50 -2.46
C LYS A 65 0.93 -14.53 -3.22
N LEU A 66 -0.34 -14.72 -2.84
CA LEU A 66 -1.23 -15.67 -3.50
C LEU A 66 -1.42 -15.32 -4.98
N ARG A 67 -1.71 -14.04 -5.29
CA ARG A 67 -1.85 -13.56 -6.68
C ARG A 67 -0.58 -13.78 -7.49
N SER A 68 0.59 -13.52 -6.90
CA SER A 68 1.88 -13.77 -7.54
C SER A 68 2.09 -15.26 -7.85
N THR A 69 1.74 -16.16 -6.92
CA THR A 69 1.85 -17.61 -7.12
C THR A 69 0.94 -18.09 -8.24
N ILE A 70 -0.33 -17.65 -8.24
CA ILE A 70 -1.29 -18.01 -9.30
C ILE A 70 -0.79 -17.53 -10.67
N LEU A 71 -0.34 -16.28 -10.76
CA LEU A 71 0.15 -15.71 -12.02
C LEU A 71 1.40 -16.44 -12.53
N TYR A 72 2.31 -16.84 -11.64
CA TYR A 72 3.49 -17.61 -12.00
C TYR A 72 3.11 -18.96 -12.61
N ASN A 73 2.22 -19.70 -11.95
CA ASN A 73 1.79 -21.02 -12.42
C ASN A 73 1.08 -20.97 -13.77
N ILE A 74 0.21 -19.98 -14.00
CA ILE A 74 -0.47 -19.79 -15.30
C ILE A 74 0.57 -19.55 -16.41
N ARG A 75 1.59 -18.74 -16.14
CA ARG A 75 2.64 -18.44 -17.13
C ARG A 75 3.49 -19.66 -17.47
N GLU A 76 3.76 -20.53 -16.51
CA GLU A 76 4.48 -21.79 -16.78
C GLU A 76 3.63 -22.74 -17.63
N GLU A 77 2.35 -22.92 -17.30
CA GLU A 77 1.46 -23.82 -18.07
C GLU A 77 1.34 -23.37 -19.55
N GLU A 78 1.22 -22.07 -19.80
CA GLU A 78 1.16 -21.52 -21.16
C GLU A 78 2.52 -21.65 -21.89
N SER A 79 3.63 -21.53 -21.16
CA SER A 79 4.97 -21.77 -21.71
C SER A 79 5.13 -23.23 -22.13
N GLU A 80 4.76 -24.19 -21.28
CA GLU A 80 4.83 -25.62 -21.60
C GLU A 80 4.00 -25.97 -22.83
N LYS A 81 2.78 -25.43 -22.96
CA LYS A 81 1.94 -25.62 -24.16
C LYS A 81 2.59 -25.05 -25.42
N LEU A 82 3.26 -23.90 -25.34
CA LEU A 82 3.93 -23.24 -26.47
C LEU A 82 5.18 -23.99 -26.95
N TYR A 83 5.90 -24.67 -26.05
CA TYR A 83 7.10 -25.45 -26.40
C TYR A 83 6.83 -26.93 -26.71
N ALA A 84 5.59 -27.40 -26.50
CA ALA A 84 5.17 -28.76 -26.82
C ALA A 84 4.69 -28.96 -28.29
N ILE A 85 4.79 -27.92 -29.12
CA ILE A 85 4.51 -27.89 -30.58
C ILE A 85 5.82 -27.84 -31.36
#